data_AF-A0A662VZR5-F1
#
_entry.id   AF-A0A662VZR5-F1
#
_cell.length_a   1.000
_cell.length_b   1.000
_cell.length_c   1.000
_cell.angle_alpha   90.00
_cell.angle_beta   90.00
_cell.angle_gamma   90.00
#
_symmetry.space_group_name_H-M   'P 1'
#
loop_
_entity.id
_entity.type
_entity.pdbx_description
1 polymer ?
#
loop_
_entity_poly.entity_id
_entity_poly.type
_entity_poly.pdbx_seq_one_letter_code
_entity_poly.pdbx_strand_id
1 'polypeptide(L)'
;MLPEKMLERAKEIAYLIEENDDILVVTHIDADGIISGSIAKITLDRLGKNCDVMFVKQLGESEIDKIADESRFTWFTDLGSGQLDLIRSNVFHFVITDHHVPVEDDNRQLNPHNFGYDGGYELSGATTTYLVSRMLGRSLFARNIDLAALSIVGAVGDLQDSREGKLVGLNRWVVEEGLTSGTLEVIKDLRLFGKQTRPVVKMLEYTFDPFLPGISGNERGAIEFLESLGIKVDEWSRWIDLTAEERRNVTSALVRLCMNSKMPFATIKRLVGESYLLVNEEEGTELRDAMEFSTLLNATARYGYEDIGLQVCLGDRDEAFRKARSLLQNHRRNLSKGLRLVDELGITELENIQYFDAGDMILDTIVGIVAGMCFSRANLNKPIIALAKNEEGIKVSARATQKLVDRGVHLAKAIKQVAENIGGKGGGHSIAAGALIPDSEVDSFLKELDRVIGMQLR
;
A
#
# COMPACT_ATOMS: atom_id res chain seq x y z
N MET A 1 20.06 -6.85 -14.68
CA MET A 1 21.20 -6.25 -13.95
C MET A 1 20.84 -4.80 -13.67
N LEU A 2 21.25 -4.27 -12.52
CA LEU A 2 21.06 -2.84 -12.22
C LEU A 2 21.84 -1.97 -13.21
N PRO A 3 21.33 -0.79 -13.60
CA PRO A 3 22.08 0.17 -14.41
C PRO A 3 23.37 0.60 -13.70
N GLU A 4 24.46 0.72 -14.45
CA GLU A 4 25.77 1.11 -13.91
C GLU A 4 25.73 2.47 -13.21
N LYS A 5 25.13 3.48 -13.86
CA LYS A 5 24.94 4.82 -13.28
C LYS A 5 24.14 4.82 -11.99
N MET A 6 23.12 3.97 -11.90
CA MET A 6 22.30 3.84 -10.68
C MET A 6 23.12 3.20 -9.55
N LEU A 7 23.94 2.20 -9.88
CA LEU A 7 24.85 1.57 -8.94
C LEU A 7 25.94 2.53 -8.46
N GLU A 8 26.45 3.41 -9.33
CA GLU A 8 27.38 4.48 -8.98
C GLU A 8 26.73 5.46 -8.00
N ARG A 9 25.54 6.00 -8.33
CA ARG A 9 24.78 6.88 -7.43
C ARG A 9 24.51 6.22 -6.07
N ALA A 10 24.13 4.94 -6.05
CA ALA A 10 23.89 4.20 -4.82
C ALA A 10 25.17 4.05 -3.95
N LYS A 11 26.34 3.90 -4.58
CA LYS A 11 27.64 3.86 -3.85
C LYS A 11 28.02 5.23 -3.30
N GLU A 12 27.80 6.30 -4.07
CA GLU A 12 28.06 7.68 -3.62
C GLU A 12 27.21 8.02 -2.40
N ILE A 13 25.91 7.69 -2.44
CA ILE A 13 25.00 7.87 -1.30
C ILE A 13 25.41 7.01 -0.11
N ALA A 14 25.78 5.74 -0.34
CA ALA A 14 26.29 4.87 0.72
C ALA A 14 27.55 5.47 1.38
N TYR A 15 28.47 6.04 0.61
CA TYR A 15 29.66 6.72 1.13
C TYR A 15 29.29 7.93 2.00
N LEU A 16 28.34 8.76 1.55
CA LEU A 16 27.85 9.90 2.34
C LEU A 16 27.25 9.44 3.68
N ILE A 17 26.51 8.34 3.69
CA ILE A 17 25.95 7.76 4.92
C ILE A 17 27.07 7.22 5.83
N GLU A 18 28.06 6.52 5.28
CA GLU A 18 29.14 5.90 6.04
C GLU A 18 30.05 6.91 6.78
N GLU A 19 30.22 8.12 6.23
CA GLU A 19 31.00 9.22 6.83
C GLU A 19 30.31 9.90 8.02
N ASN A 20 29.05 9.57 8.33
CA ASN A 20 28.28 10.18 9.42
C ASN A 20 27.98 9.16 10.50
N ASP A 21 28.13 9.53 11.79
CA ASP A 21 27.93 8.62 12.93
C ASP A 21 26.57 8.77 13.62
N ASP A 22 25.91 9.92 13.44
CA ASP A 22 24.61 10.23 14.03
C ASP A 22 23.60 10.62 12.96
N ILE A 23 22.64 9.72 12.73
CA ILE A 23 21.77 9.76 11.55
C ILE A 23 20.30 9.72 11.97
N LEU A 24 19.52 10.69 11.48
CA LEU A 24 18.07 10.66 11.57
C LEU A 24 17.50 10.02 10.30
N VAL A 25 16.75 8.93 10.45
CA VAL A 25 15.99 8.32 9.35
C VAL A 25 14.59 8.91 9.36
N VAL A 26 14.15 9.53 8.26
CA VAL A 26 12.80 10.09 8.13
C VAL A 26 12.03 9.30 7.08
N THR A 27 10.89 8.73 7.46
CA THR A 27 10.18 7.78 6.60
C THR A 27 8.66 7.94 6.59
N HIS A 28 8.02 7.47 5.52
CA HIS A 28 6.57 7.55 5.34
C HIS A 28 5.80 6.58 6.25
N ILE A 29 4.49 6.82 6.42
CA ILE A 29 3.60 6.08 7.34
C ILE A 29 2.72 5.04 6.64
N ASP A 30 3.31 4.22 5.80
CA ASP A 30 2.67 3.04 5.22
C ASP A 30 3.63 1.84 5.23
N ALA A 31 3.24 0.74 4.61
CA ALA A 31 4.08 -0.45 4.56
C ALA A 31 5.43 -0.21 3.87
N ASP A 32 5.48 0.57 2.77
CA ASP A 32 6.72 0.82 2.03
C ASP A 32 7.65 1.72 2.85
N GLY A 33 7.10 2.76 3.49
CA GLY A 33 7.82 3.64 4.39
C GLY A 33 8.32 2.95 5.67
N ILE A 34 7.48 2.16 6.35
CA ILE A 34 7.90 1.40 7.55
C ILE A 34 9.05 0.45 7.20
N ILE A 35 8.96 -0.23 6.06
CA ILE A 35 10.00 -1.15 5.62
C ILE A 35 11.26 -0.40 5.21
N SER A 36 11.14 0.72 4.51
CA SER A 36 12.27 1.56 4.14
C SER A 36 13.05 2.04 5.36
N GLY A 37 12.33 2.60 6.35
CA GLY A 37 12.93 3.01 7.61
C GLY A 37 13.53 1.85 8.40
N SER A 38 12.89 0.67 8.36
CA SER A 38 13.42 -0.55 9.00
C SER A 38 14.70 -1.03 8.34
N ILE A 39 14.78 -1.05 7.01
CA ILE A 39 15.97 -1.44 6.26
C ILE A 39 17.12 -0.48 6.57
N ALA A 40 16.86 0.82 6.59
CA ALA A 40 17.84 1.83 6.99
C ALA A 40 18.31 1.60 8.43
N LYS A 41 17.38 1.44 9.40
CA LYS A 41 17.69 1.20 10.81
C LYS A 41 18.54 -0.05 11.02
N ILE A 42 18.13 -1.19 10.45
CA ILE A 42 18.89 -2.45 10.56
C ILE A 42 20.30 -2.28 9.97
N THR A 43 20.41 -1.58 8.85
CA THR A 43 21.71 -1.33 8.20
C THR A 43 22.62 -0.48 9.08
N LEU A 44 22.11 0.61 9.63
CA LEU A 44 22.85 1.52 10.49
C LEU A 44 23.26 0.86 11.81
N ASP A 45 22.37 0.05 12.40
CA ASP A 45 22.68 -0.74 13.60
C ASP A 45 23.80 -1.76 13.33
N ARG A 46 23.79 -2.43 12.18
CA ARG A 46 24.86 -3.36 11.78
C ARG A 46 26.20 -2.64 11.57
N LEU A 47 26.17 -1.36 11.19
CA LEU A 47 27.36 -0.52 11.07
C LEU A 47 27.79 0.11 12.40
N GLY A 48 27.01 -0.08 13.48
CA GLY A 48 27.28 0.52 14.79
C GLY A 48 27.06 2.03 14.85
N LYS A 49 26.19 2.57 13.98
CA LYS A 49 25.86 3.99 13.89
C LYS A 49 24.75 4.37 14.88
N ASN A 50 24.77 5.59 15.42
CA ASN A 50 23.64 6.11 16.18
C ASN A 50 22.51 6.49 15.23
N CYS A 51 21.30 6.00 15.49
CA CYS A 51 20.18 6.16 14.58
C CYS A 51 18.83 6.18 15.28
N ASP A 52 18.05 7.22 14.98
CA ASP A 52 16.61 7.29 15.30
C ASP A 52 15.77 7.27 14.03
N VAL A 53 14.53 6.80 14.15
CA VAL A 53 13.56 6.78 13.05
C VAL A 53 12.41 7.72 13.39
N MET A 54 12.10 8.64 12.49
CA MET A 54 10.96 9.54 12.59
C MET A 54 9.97 9.27 11.46
N PHE A 55 8.74 8.93 11.84
CA PHE A 55 7.64 8.70 10.93
C PHE A 55 6.92 10.01 10.58
N VAL A 56 6.70 10.25 9.29
CA VAL A 56 6.09 11.48 8.78
C VAL A 56 5.05 11.15 7.73
N LYS A 57 3.85 11.72 7.89
CA LYS A 57 2.76 11.58 6.91
C LYS A 57 2.98 12.37 5.64
N GLN A 58 3.52 13.56 5.78
CA GLN A 58 3.82 14.47 4.68
C GLN A 58 4.91 15.43 5.12
N LEU A 59 5.87 15.73 4.24
CA LEU A 59 6.88 16.75 4.50
C LEU A 59 6.30 18.14 4.21
N GLY A 60 5.69 18.75 5.22
CA GLY A 60 5.36 20.18 5.23
C GLY A 60 6.52 21.03 5.74
N GLU A 61 6.36 22.35 5.72
CA GLU A 61 7.31 23.31 6.31
C GLU A 61 7.55 22.98 7.79
N SER A 62 6.47 22.74 8.55
CA SER A 62 6.57 22.40 9.98
C SER A 62 7.35 21.13 10.28
N GLU A 63 7.24 20.12 9.42
CA GLU A 63 7.98 18.86 9.58
C GLU A 63 9.45 19.05 9.22
N ILE A 64 9.73 19.83 8.17
CA ILE A 64 11.10 20.12 7.75
C ILE A 64 11.83 21.00 8.77
N ASP A 65 11.15 21.96 9.38
CA ASP A 65 11.73 22.78 10.46
C ASP A 65 12.14 21.90 11.64
N LYS A 66 11.27 20.97 12.07
CA LYS A 66 11.60 20.00 13.15
C LYS A 66 12.80 19.12 12.78
N ILE A 67 12.90 18.68 11.53
CA ILE A 67 14.04 17.88 11.04
C ILE A 67 15.32 18.70 11.03
N ALA A 68 15.24 19.96 10.61
CA ALA A 68 16.38 20.86 10.58
C ALA A 68 16.89 21.17 11.99
N ASP A 69 15.99 21.33 12.96
CA ASP A 69 16.31 21.59 14.37
C ASP A 69 17.13 20.45 15.00
N GLU A 70 16.94 19.20 14.57
CA GLU A 70 17.74 18.05 15.02
C GLU A 70 19.23 18.20 14.63
N SER A 71 19.56 18.97 13.58
CA SER A 71 20.94 19.23 13.13
C SER A 71 21.77 17.95 12.85
N ARG A 72 21.10 16.86 12.47
CA ARG A 72 21.70 15.55 12.18
C ARG A 72 21.78 15.29 10.68
N PHE A 73 22.67 14.38 10.28
CA PHE A 73 22.64 13.86 8.93
C PHE A 73 21.31 13.12 8.73
N THR A 74 20.53 13.52 7.72
CA THR A 74 19.17 13.00 7.54
C THR A 74 19.07 12.08 6.34
N TRP A 75 18.62 10.84 6.54
CA TRP A 75 18.28 9.92 5.48
C TRP A 75 16.76 9.87 5.30
N PHE A 76 16.27 10.51 4.25
CA PHE A 76 14.87 10.43 3.85
C PHE A 76 14.62 9.15 3.05
N THR A 77 13.63 8.36 3.47
CA THR A 77 13.29 7.08 2.84
C THR A 77 11.81 7.04 2.50
N ASP A 78 11.47 6.69 1.26
CA ASP A 78 10.09 6.64 0.75
C ASP A 78 9.34 7.99 0.76
N LEU A 79 10.08 9.09 0.85
CA LEU A 79 9.60 10.46 0.71
C LEU A 79 10.75 11.41 0.41
N GLY A 80 10.41 12.64 0.03
CA GLY A 80 11.36 13.75 -0.11
C GLY A 80 11.63 14.19 -1.55
N SER A 81 11.45 13.34 -2.57
CA SER A 81 11.74 13.72 -3.96
C SER A 81 10.85 14.87 -4.46
N GLY A 82 9.61 14.94 -3.96
CA GLY A 82 8.64 16.00 -4.25
C GLY A 82 8.89 17.30 -3.47
N GLN A 83 9.74 17.28 -2.45
CA GLN A 83 10.02 18.40 -1.54
C GLN A 83 11.51 18.78 -1.52
N LEU A 84 12.25 18.38 -2.55
CA LEU A 84 13.70 18.55 -2.62
C LEU A 84 14.17 20.00 -2.39
N ASP A 85 13.47 21.00 -2.93
CA ASP A 85 13.80 22.41 -2.73
C ASP A 85 13.68 22.84 -1.26
N LEU A 86 12.64 22.37 -0.58
CA LEU A 86 12.39 22.68 0.82
C LEU A 86 13.39 21.96 1.73
N ILE A 87 13.74 20.71 1.41
CA ILE A 87 14.79 19.95 2.11
C ILE A 87 16.13 20.67 1.95
N ARG A 88 16.55 21.00 0.73
CA ARG A 88 17.84 21.68 0.49
C ARG A 88 17.98 23.02 1.18
N SER A 89 16.87 23.73 1.36
CA SER A 89 16.86 25.05 1.98
C SER A 89 17.03 25.01 3.50
N ASN A 90 16.69 23.88 4.15
CA ASN A 90 16.61 23.79 5.61
C ASN A 90 17.51 22.68 6.20
N VAL A 91 17.71 21.58 5.47
CA VAL A 91 18.50 20.42 5.89
C VAL A 91 19.76 20.36 5.05
N PHE A 92 20.91 20.69 5.64
CA PHE A 92 22.17 20.81 4.90
C PHE A 92 22.80 19.45 4.54
N HIS A 93 22.68 18.48 5.43
CA HIS A 93 23.27 17.15 5.29
C HIS A 93 22.18 16.10 5.16
N PHE A 94 21.93 15.67 3.93
CA PHE A 94 20.88 14.69 3.67
C PHE A 94 21.19 13.78 2.48
N VAL A 95 20.48 12.66 2.45
CA VAL A 95 20.30 11.80 1.29
C VAL A 95 18.84 11.35 1.19
N ILE A 96 18.41 11.00 -0.02
CA ILE A 96 17.03 10.59 -0.31
C ILE A 96 17.05 9.24 -1.04
N THR A 97 16.27 8.27 -0.56
CA THR A 97 15.95 7.02 -1.28
C THR A 97 14.44 6.90 -1.44
N ASP A 98 13.94 7.25 -2.63
CA ASP A 98 12.52 7.46 -2.88
C ASP A 98 12.18 7.10 -4.33
N HIS A 99 10.91 6.84 -4.58
CA HIS A 99 10.37 6.38 -5.87
C HIS A 99 9.32 7.33 -6.46
N HIS A 100 8.84 8.30 -5.70
CA HIS A 100 7.91 9.31 -6.19
C HIS A 100 8.51 10.15 -7.32
N VAL A 101 7.67 10.72 -8.18
CA VAL A 101 8.15 11.59 -9.28
C VAL A 101 8.96 12.75 -8.70
N PRO A 102 10.26 12.86 -9.02
CA PRO A 102 11.11 13.89 -8.45
C PRO A 102 10.86 15.25 -9.10
N VAL A 103 11.07 16.34 -8.33
CA VAL A 103 11.07 17.71 -8.88
C VAL A 103 12.23 17.87 -9.86
N GLU A 104 13.41 17.36 -9.51
CA GLU A 104 14.62 17.32 -10.33
C GLU A 104 15.59 16.23 -9.86
N ASP A 105 16.69 16.02 -10.61
CA ASP A 105 17.77 15.10 -10.21
C ASP A 105 18.75 15.77 -9.24
N ASP A 106 19.20 15.03 -8.21
CA ASP A 106 20.20 15.45 -7.22
C ASP A 106 21.14 14.29 -6.92
N ASN A 107 22.45 14.56 -6.83
CA ASN A 107 23.45 13.52 -6.53
C ASN A 107 23.31 12.87 -5.14
N ARG A 108 22.56 13.48 -4.21
CA ARG A 108 22.21 12.93 -2.90
C ARG A 108 20.94 12.09 -2.92
N GLN A 109 20.29 11.95 -4.08
CA GLN A 109 19.06 11.19 -4.25
C GLN A 109 19.29 9.96 -5.14
N LEU A 110 18.79 8.81 -4.67
CA LEU A 110 18.56 7.64 -5.49
C LEU A 110 17.06 7.57 -5.77
N ASN A 111 16.68 7.74 -7.03
CA ASN A 111 15.30 7.65 -7.48
C ASN A 111 15.24 7.00 -8.88
N PRO A 112 14.40 5.98 -9.10
CA PRO A 112 14.32 5.24 -10.38
C PRO A 112 14.03 6.13 -11.59
N HIS A 113 13.25 7.21 -11.42
CA HIS A 113 12.88 8.12 -12.50
C HIS A 113 14.11 8.79 -13.15
N ASN A 114 15.14 9.09 -12.36
CA ASN A 114 16.38 9.71 -12.84
C ASN A 114 17.22 8.77 -13.72
N PHE A 115 16.85 7.47 -13.76
CA PHE A 115 17.51 6.44 -14.55
C PHE A 115 16.60 5.83 -15.62
N GLY A 116 15.43 6.42 -15.88
CA GLY A 116 14.49 5.98 -16.91
C GLY A 116 13.58 4.82 -16.51
N TYR A 117 13.40 4.59 -15.21
CA TYR A 117 12.48 3.59 -14.67
C TYR A 117 11.26 4.25 -14.03
N ASP A 118 10.13 3.55 -14.02
CA ASP A 118 8.89 4.04 -13.41
C ASP A 118 8.82 3.64 -11.93
N GLY A 119 8.86 4.63 -11.03
CA GLY A 119 8.75 4.40 -9.59
C GLY A 119 7.39 3.87 -9.13
N GLY A 120 6.35 3.91 -9.97
CA GLY A 120 5.05 3.34 -9.62
C GLY A 120 4.94 1.82 -9.78
N TYR A 121 5.90 1.16 -10.45
CA TYR A 121 5.85 -0.31 -10.60
C TYR A 121 7.21 -1.03 -10.80
N GLU A 122 8.30 -0.30 -11.04
CA GLU A 122 9.62 -0.90 -11.29
C GLU A 122 10.56 -0.86 -10.08
N LEU A 123 10.33 0.03 -9.11
CA LEU A 123 11.10 0.14 -7.87
C LEU A 123 10.32 0.95 -6.83
N SER A 124 10.20 0.46 -5.61
CA SER A 124 9.52 1.13 -4.49
C SER A 124 10.52 1.87 -3.58
N GLY A 125 10.04 2.64 -2.60
CA GLY A 125 10.88 3.23 -1.56
C GLY A 125 11.71 2.17 -0.83
N ALA A 126 11.10 1.04 -0.47
CA ALA A 126 11.79 -0.04 0.24
C ALA A 126 12.89 -0.68 -0.61
N THR A 127 12.60 -0.99 -1.87
CA THR A 127 13.60 -1.59 -2.75
C THR A 127 14.69 -0.59 -3.13
N THR A 128 14.38 0.70 -3.26
CA THR A 128 15.38 1.77 -3.43
C THR A 128 16.31 1.87 -2.23
N THR A 129 15.74 1.87 -1.01
CA THR A 129 16.50 1.91 0.25
C THR A 129 17.38 0.66 0.41
N TYR A 130 16.86 -0.51 0.02
CA TYR A 130 17.62 -1.76 -0.03
C TYR A 130 18.85 -1.67 -0.95
N LEU A 131 18.74 -1.03 -2.12
CA LEU A 131 19.91 -0.90 -3.02
C LEU A 131 21.07 -0.15 -2.37
N VAL A 132 20.79 0.91 -1.60
CA VAL A 132 21.80 1.64 -0.82
C VAL A 132 22.30 0.79 0.35
N SER A 133 21.41 0.16 1.10
CA SER A 133 21.76 -0.76 2.20
C SER A 133 22.70 -1.89 1.74
N ARG A 134 22.47 -2.44 0.54
CA ARG A 134 23.32 -3.45 -0.09
C ARG A 134 24.73 -2.93 -0.41
N MET A 135 24.87 -1.63 -0.73
CA MET A 135 26.18 -1.01 -0.96
C MET A 135 26.92 -0.77 0.37
N LEU A 136 26.20 -0.30 1.39
CA LEU A 136 26.71 -0.15 2.76
C LEU A 136 27.18 -1.49 3.35
N GLY A 137 26.48 -2.59 3.04
CA GLY A 137 26.87 -3.92 3.49
C GLY A 137 28.22 -4.43 2.95
N ARG A 138 28.89 -3.74 2.02
CA ARG A 138 30.21 -4.15 1.50
C ARG A 138 31.30 -4.11 2.57
N SER A 139 31.17 -3.26 3.59
CA SER A 139 32.05 -3.20 4.76
C SER A 139 31.69 -4.25 5.84
N LEU A 140 30.61 -5.01 5.65
CA LEU A 140 30.11 -6.04 6.57
C LEU A 140 30.22 -7.45 5.95
N PHE A 141 30.31 -8.48 6.80
CA PHE A 141 30.52 -9.87 6.38
C PHE A 141 29.35 -10.46 5.53
N ALA A 142 28.17 -9.81 5.51
CA ALA A 142 26.92 -10.34 4.95
C ALA A 142 26.24 -9.49 3.85
N ARG A 143 26.79 -8.33 3.45
CA ARG A 143 26.25 -7.48 2.36
C ARG A 143 24.76 -7.08 2.44
N ASN A 144 24.12 -7.22 3.60
CA ASN A 144 22.69 -6.98 3.81
C ASN A 144 21.76 -7.69 2.81
N ILE A 145 22.22 -8.76 2.17
CA ILE A 145 21.42 -9.45 1.13
C ILE A 145 20.15 -10.05 1.74
N ASP A 146 20.19 -10.40 3.02
CA ASP A 146 19.06 -10.92 3.78
C ASP A 146 17.88 -9.94 3.88
N LEU A 147 18.10 -8.64 3.70
CA LEU A 147 17.06 -7.62 3.69
C LEU A 147 16.27 -7.56 2.35
N ALA A 148 16.68 -8.32 1.34
CA ALA A 148 15.98 -8.39 0.05
C ALA A 148 14.51 -8.79 0.25
N ALA A 149 14.27 -9.87 1.01
CA ALA A 149 12.92 -10.38 1.25
C ALA A 149 12.03 -9.35 1.96
N LEU A 150 12.58 -8.61 2.92
CA LEU A 150 11.87 -7.54 3.62
C LEU A 150 11.51 -6.40 2.66
N SER A 151 12.43 -5.99 1.77
CA SER A 151 12.15 -4.93 0.80
C SER A 151 11.04 -5.26 -0.20
N ILE A 152 10.88 -6.55 -0.54
CA ILE A 152 9.78 -7.03 -1.40
C ILE A 152 8.41 -6.84 -0.72
N VAL A 153 8.35 -6.88 0.61
CA VAL A 153 7.11 -6.58 1.34
C VAL A 153 6.68 -5.13 1.11
N GLY A 154 7.61 -4.19 1.00
CA GLY A 154 7.32 -2.77 0.71
C GLY A 154 6.77 -2.60 -0.70
N ALA A 155 7.45 -3.16 -1.70
CA ALA A 155 6.99 -3.12 -3.09
C ALA A 155 5.62 -3.77 -3.32
N VAL A 156 5.31 -4.85 -2.59
CA VAL A 156 3.96 -5.48 -2.61
C VAL A 156 2.94 -4.61 -1.87
N GLY A 157 3.32 -4.01 -0.75
CA GLY A 157 2.49 -3.07 0.01
C GLY A 157 2.07 -1.85 -0.81
N ASP A 158 2.97 -1.40 -1.68
CA ASP A 158 2.79 -0.31 -2.64
C ASP A 158 2.12 -0.77 -3.96
N LEU A 159 1.64 -2.01 -3.99
CA LEU A 159 0.89 -2.63 -5.09
C LEU A 159 1.65 -2.70 -6.44
N GLN A 160 2.98 -2.63 -6.43
CA GLN A 160 3.80 -2.59 -7.65
C GLN A 160 3.74 -3.88 -8.47
N ASP A 161 3.32 -4.99 -7.86
CA ASP A 161 3.09 -6.27 -8.55
C ASP A 161 1.70 -6.36 -9.20
N SER A 162 0.81 -5.40 -8.95
CA SER A 162 -0.60 -5.46 -9.35
C SER A 162 -0.86 -5.34 -10.84
N ARG A 163 -0.01 -4.61 -11.58
CA ARG A 163 -0.20 -4.40 -13.03
C ARG A 163 0.05 -5.67 -13.83
N GLU A 164 1.17 -6.35 -13.56
CA GLU A 164 1.61 -7.52 -14.31
C GLU A 164 1.31 -8.85 -13.62
N GLY A 165 0.73 -8.80 -12.41
CA GLY A 165 0.55 -9.95 -11.53
C GLY A 165 1.88 -10.47 -10.97
N LYS A 166 2.92 -9.63 -11.01
CA LYS A 166 4.28 -9.92 -10.57
C LYS A 166 5.11 -8.64 -10.54
N LEU A 167 6.14 -8.59 -9.70
CA LEU A 167 7.14 -7.53 -9.69
C LEU A 167 8.01 -7.59 -10.96
N VAL A 168 8.24 -6.43 -11.57
CA VAL A 168 8.98 -6.26 -12.83
C VAL A 168 10.11 -5.24 -12.65
N GLY A 169 10.81 -4.89 -13.73
CA GLY A 169 11.85 -3.87 -13.70
C GLY A 169 12.96 -4.17 -12.69
N LEU A 170 13.30 -3.18 -11.87
CA LEU A 170 14.35 -3.28 -10.87
C LEU A 170 13.91 -4.11 -9.64
N ASN A 171 12.62 -4.11 -9.28
CA ASN A 171 12.08 -5.00 -8.25
C ASN A 171 12.34 -6.48 -8.59
N ARG A 172 12.22 -6.87 -9.87
CA ARG A 172 12.55 -8.24 -10.29
C ARG A 172 13.99 -8.60 -9.96
N TRP A 173 14.92 -7.68 -10.12
CA TRP A 173 16.32 -7.94 -9.77
C TRP A 173 16.50 -8.20 -8.27
N VAL A 174 15.77 -7.47 -7.40
CA VAL A 174 15.76 -7.72 -5.95
C VAL A 174 15.10 -9.06 -5.60
N VAL A 175 14.02 -9.44 -6.29
CA VAL A 175 13.40 -10.77 -6.17
C VAL A 175 14.42 -11.88 -6.45
N GLU A 176 15.20 -11.77 -7.53
CA GLU A 176 16.23 -12.77 -7.86
C GLU A 176 17.33 -12.86 -6.79
N GLU A 177 17.67 -11.75 -6.12
CA GLU A 177 18.59 -11.79 -4.97
C GLU A 177 18.00 -12.51 -3.76
N GLY A 178 16.73 -12.25 -3.46
CA GLY A 178 16.00 -12.97 -2.41
C GLY A 178 15.93 -14.48 -2.66
N LEU A 179 15.67 -14.88 -3.91
CA LEU A 179 15.68 -16.28 -4.33
C LEU A 179 17.07 -16.91 -4.22
N THR A 180 18.10 -16.22 -4.70
CA THR A 180 19.49 -16.72 -4.69
C THR A 180 20.03 -16.86 -3.26
N SER A 181 19.63 -15.97 -2.36
CA SER A 181 20.02 -16.02 -0.94
C SER A 181 19.17 -16.99 -0.10
N GLY A 182 18.10 -17.56 -0.67
CA GLY A 182 17.18 -18.45 0.04
C GLY A 182 16.31 -17.75 1.09
N THR A 183 16.20 -16.42 1.05
CA THR A 183 15.35 -15.63 1.97
C THR A 183 13.94 -15.43 1.45
N LEU A 184 13.73 -15.62 0.15
CA LEU A 184 12.46 -15.45 -0.54
C LEU A 184 12.14 -16.67 -1.40
N GLU A 185 10.88 -17.07 -1.41
CA GLU A 185 10.30 -18.04 -2.34
C GLU A 185 9.23 -17.34 -3.19
N VAL A 186 9.15 -17.69 -4.48
CA VAL A 186 8.13 -17.17 -5.40
C VAL A 186 7.29 -18.33 -5.92
N ILE A 187 5.99 -18.27 -5.64
CA ILE A 187 5.01 -19.25 -6.14
C ILE A 187 4.00 -18.58 -7.07
N LYS A 188 3.49 -19.32 -8.06
CA LYS A 188 2.34 -18.87 -8.86
C LYS A 188 1.05 -19.29 -8.19
N ASP A 189 0.24 -18.33 -7.79
CA ASP A 189 -0.95 -18.57 -6.97
C ASP A 189 -2.00 -17.45 -7.14
N LEU A 190 -3.12 -17.56 -6.43
CA LEU A 190 -4.07 -16.46 -6.25
C LEU A 190 -3.39 -15.27 -5.54
N ARG A 191 -3.59 -14.07 -6.10
CA ARG A 191 -3.14 -12.81 -5.53
C ARG A 191 -4.20 -12.19 -4.63
N LEU A 192 -4.71 -13.01 -3.70
CA LEU A 192 -5.73 -12.63 -2.72
C LEU A 192 -5.13 -12.60 -1.31
N PHE A 193 -5.61 -11.66 -0.49
CA PHE A 193 -5.17 -11.51 0.90
C PHE A 193 -5.77 -12.59 1.82
N GLY A 194 -4.96 -13.13 2.73
CA GLY A 194 -5.42 -14.04 3.79
C GLY A 194 -5.15 -15.53 3.52
N LYS A 195 -4.26 -15.86 2.58
CA LYS A 195 -3.89 -17.24 2.28
C LYS A 195 -3.30 -17.98 3.50
N GLN A 196 -2.45 -17.28 4.26
CA GLN A 196 -1.74 -17.78 5.43
C GLN A 196 -2.61 -17.72 6.69
N THR A 197 -3.49 -16.72 6.83
CA THR A 197 -4.12 -16.41 8.13
C THR A 197 -5.64 -16.38 8.17
N ARG A 198 -6.33 -16.43 7.03
CA ARG A 198 -7.80 -16.41 7.00
C ARG A 198 -8.37 -17.78 6.65
N PRO A 199 -9.53 -18.13 7.24
CA PRO A 199 -10.37 -19.16 6.66
C PRO A 199 -10.62 -18.86 5.17
N VAL A 200 -10.51 -19.88 4.32
CA VAL A 200 -10.60 -19.72 2.86
C VAL A 200 -11.96 -19.15 2.43
N VAL A 201 -13.03 -19.49 3.15
CA VAL A 201 -14.37 -18.88 2.95
C VAL A 201 -14.31 -17.36 3.13
N LYS A 202 -13.67 -16.88 4.21
CA LYS A 202 -13.51 -15.44 4.49
C LYS A 202 -12.52 -14.76 3.55
N MET A 203 -11.48 -15.46 3.11
CA MET A 203 -10.57 -14.97 2.07
C MET A 203 -11.33 -14.66 0.78
N LEU A 204 -12.19 -15.59 0.33
CA LEU A 204 -13.02 -15.40 -0.87
C LEU A 204 -14.10 -14.34 -0.67
N GLU A 205 -14.85 -14.38 0.44
CA GLU A 205 -15.90 -13.41 0.77
C GLU A 205 -15.39 -11.97 0.76
N TYR A 206 -14.22 -11.72 1.35
CA TYR A 206 -13.68 -10.35 1.51
C TYR A 206 -12.78 -9.90 0.36
N THR A 207 -12.78 -10.62 -0.76
CA THR A 207 -12.08 -10.18 -1.97
C THR A 207 -12.97 -9.21 -2.73
N PHE A 208 -12.56 -7.95 -2.92
CA PHE A 208 -13.32 -6.95 -3.69
C PHE A 208 -12.55 -6.37 -4.89
N ASP A 209 -11.26 -6.70 -5.02
CA ASP A 209 -10.44 -6.34 -6.19
C ASP A 209 -9.65 -7.58 -6.66
N PRO A 210 -10.12 -8.29 -7.70
CA PRO A 210 -11.35 -8.03 -8.42
C PRO A 210 -12.61 -8.47 -7.65
N PHE A 211 -13.75 -7.82 -7.91
CA PHE A 211 -15.03 -8.30 -7.40
C PHE A 211 -15.38 -9.66 -8.03
N LEU A 212 -15.61 -10.68 -7.19
CA LEU A 212 -15.96 -12.05 -7.55
C LEU A 212 -17.50 -12.23 -7.55
N PRO A 213 -18.14 -12.36 -8.73
CA PRO A 213 -19.59 -12.42 -8.83
C PRO A 213 -20.20 -13.57 -8.03
N GLY A 214 -21.14 -13.27 -7.14
CA GLY A 214 -21.79 -14.27 -6.28
C GLY A 214 -20.98 -14.67 -5.04
N ILE A 215 -19.72 -14.27 -4.91
CA ILE A 215 -18.81 -14.66 -3.81
C ILE A 215 -18.47 -13.45 -2.92
N SER A 216 -18.05 -12.34 -3.52
CA SER A 216 -17.62 -11.14 -2.80
C SER A 216 -18.75 -10.52 -1.98
N GLY A 217 -18.54 -10.36 -0.68
CA GLY A 217 -19.54 -9.90 0.28
C GLY A 217 -20.65 -10.93 0.57
N ASN A 218 -20.50 -12.18 0.14
CA ASN A 218 -21.47 -13.26 0.31
C ASN A 218 -20.79 -14.54 0.82
N GLU A 219 -20.73 -14.70 2.14
CA GLU A 219 -20.19 -15.90 2.79
C GLU A 219 -20.83 -17.19 2.28
N ARG A 220 -22.16 -17.22 2.17
CA ARG A 220 -22.88 -18.39 1.67
C ARG A 220 -22.49 -18.72 0.23
N GLY A 221 -22.33 -17.71 -0.62
CA GLY A 221 -21.87 -17.88 -1.99
C GLY A 221 -20.43 -18.40 -2.08
N ALA A 222 -19.55 -17.99 -1.17
CA ALA A 222 -18.19 -18.54 -1.07
C ALA A 222 -18.20 -20.03 -0.67
N ILE A 223 -19.07 -20.43 0.27
CA ILE A 223 -19.27 -21.83 0.67
C ILE A 223 -19.81 -22.64 -0.50
N GLU A 224 -20.93 -22.21 -1.10
CA GLU A 224 -21.57 -22.88 -2.24
C GLU A 224 -20.60 -23.05 -3.43
N PHE A 225 -19.72 -22.06 -3.65
CA PHE A 225 -18.68 -22.13 -4.67
C PHE A 225 -17.66 -23.25 -4.38
N LEU A 226 -17.12 -23.34 -3.15
CA LEU A 226 -16.17 -24.41 -2.78
C LEU A 226 -16.83 -25.79 -2.82
N GLU A 227 -18.06 -25.92 -2.32
CA GLU A 227 -18.84 -27.16 -2.36
C GLU A 227 -19.11 -27.61 -3.80
N SER A 228 -19.36 -26.69 -4.73
CA SER A 228 -19.55 -27.01 -6.15
C SER A 228 -18.32 -27.65 -6.81
N LEU A 229 -17.13 -27.45 -6.22
CA LEU A 229 -15.87 -28.05 -6.64
C LEU A 229 -15.55 -29.35 -5.88
N GLY A 230 -16.44 -29.80 -4.99
CA GLY A 230 -16.22 -30.96 -4.14
C GLY A 230 -15.27 -30.72 -2.97
N ILE A 231 -14.96 -29.46 -2.66
CA ILE A 231 -14.00 -29.08 -1.62
C ILE A 231 -14.77 -28.83 -0.33
N LYS A 232 -14.55 -29.68 0.67
CA LYS A 232 -15.13 -29.51 2.01
C LYS A 232 -14.12 -28.84 2.91
N VAL A 233 -14.52 -27.72 3.49
CA VAL A 233 -13.67 -26.92 4.37
C VAL A 233 -14.34 -26.79 5.73
N ASP A 234 -13.53 -26.87 6.79
CA ASP A 234 -13.97 -26.52 8.13
C ASP A 234 -13.96 -25.00 8.29
N GLU A 235 -14.57 -24.49 9.37
CA GLU A 235 -14.67 -23.06 9.67
C GLU A 235 -13.29 -22.35 9.68
N TRP A 236 -12.22 -23.08 9.98
CA TRP A 236 -10.87 -22.55 10.14
C TRP A 236 -9.89 -22.95 9.03
N SER A 237 -10.32 -23.74 8.04
CA SER A 237 -9.43 -24.17 6.94
C SER A 237 -8.95 -22.97 6.14
N ARG A 238 -7.64 -22.82 5.98
CA ARG A 238 -6.99 -21.73 5.24
C ARG A 238 -6.63 -22.20 3.84
N TRP A 239 -6.24 -21.25 2.98
CA TRP A 239 -5.78 -21.57 1.62
C TRP A 239 -4.59 -22.53 1.59
N ILE A 240 -3.64 -22.32 2.51
CA ILE A 240 -2.46 -23.17 2.63
C ILE A 240 -2.79 -24.60 3.08
N ASP A 241 -3.93 -24.79 3.77
CA ASP A 241 -4.36 -26.11 4.26
C ASP A 241 -5.02 -26.95 3.14
N LEU A 242 -5.38 -26.33 2.00
CA LEU A 242 -5.87 -27.05 0.82
C LEU A 242 -4.74 -27.82 0.13
N THR A 243 -5.08 -28.88 -0.60
CA THR A 243 -4.13 -29.56 -1.48
C THR A 243 -3.80 -28.71 -2.71
N ALA A 244 -2.66 -28.99 -3.35
CA ALA A 244 -2.27 -28.30 -4.58
C ALA A 244 -3.30 -28.48 -5.71
N GLU A 245 -3.98 -29.62 -5.76
CA GLU A 245 -5.05 -29.88 -6.73
C GLU A 245 -6.30 -29.05 -6.45
N GLU A 246 -6.74 -29.00 -5.19
CA GLU A 246 -7.87 -28.15 -4.77
C GLU A 246 -7.60 -26.68 -5.06
N ARG A 247 -6.41 -26.17 -4.70
CA ARG A 247 -6.02 -24.79 -5.02
C ARG A 247 -6.07 -24.50 -6.53
N ARG A 248 -5.59 -25.44 -7.36
CA ARG A 248 -5.66 -25.31 -8.81
C ARG A 248 -7.11 -25.31 -9.33
N ASN A 249 -7.98 -26.14 -8.76
CA ASN A 249 -9.39 -26.23 -9.12
C ASN A 249 -10.14 -24.94 -8.75
N VAL A 250 -9.95 -24.44 -7.53
CA VAL A 250 -10.50 -23.14 -7.09
C VAL A 250 -10.04 -22.02 -8.01
N THR A 251 -8.74 -21.92 -8.27
CA THR A 251 -8.17 -20.88 -9.14
C THR A 251 -8.77 -20.93 -10.54
N SER A 252 -8.85 -22.12 -11.14
CA SER A 252 -9.41 -22.30 -12.48
C SER A 252 -10.89 -21.94 -12.55
N ALA A 253 -11.65 -22.29 -11.51
CA ALA A 253 -13.08 -21.98 -11.42
C ALA A 253 -13.33 -20.48 -11.24
N LEU A 254 -12.53 -19.78 -10.42
CA LEU A 254 -12.62 -18.32 -10.28
C LEU A 254 -12.30 -17.59 -11.59
N VAL A 255 -11.27 -18.02 -12.32
CA VAL A 255 -10.96 -17.46 -13.64
C VAL A 255 -12.14 -17.63 -14.60
N ARG A 256 -12.76 -18.82 -14.66
CA ARG A 256 -13.94 -19.09 -15.48
C ARG A 256 -15.14 -18.23 -15.06
N LEU A 257 -15.37 -18.08 -13.76
CA LEU A 257 -16.43 -17.22 -13.22
C LEU A 257 -16.28 -15.77 -13.70
N CYS A 258 -15.06 -15.22 -13.62
CA CYS A 258 -14.78 -13.86 -14.09
C CYS A 258 -14.94 -13.73 -15.62
N MET A 259 -14.49 -14.72 -16.40
CA MET A 259 -14.68 -14.73 -17.85
C MET A 259 -16.16 -14.77 -18.25
N ASN A 260 -16.95 -15.65 -17.63
CA ASN A 260 -18.39 -15.79 -17.89
C ASN A 260 -19.15 -14.50 -17.54
N SER A 261 -18.65 -13.76 -16.56
CA SER A 261 -19.18 -12.46 -16.14
C SER A 261 -18.69 -11.30 -17.02
N LYS A 262 -17.99 -11.60 -18.12
CA LYS A 262 -17.43 -10.61 -19.08
C LYS A 262 -16.51 -9.59 -18.42
N MET A 263 -15.80 -9.99 -17.37
CA MET A 263 -14.81 -9.15 -16.72
C MET A 263 -13.65 -8.85 -17.69
N PRO A 264 -13.09 -7.63 -17.72
CA PRO A 264 -11.96 -7.31 -18.58
C PRO A 264 -10.78 -8.24 -18.35
N PHE A 265 -10.13 -8.68 -19.43
CA PHE A 265 -8.99 -9.60 -19.35
C PHE A 265 -7.86 -9.07 -18.45
N ALA A 266 -7.59 -7.77 -18.49
CA ALA A 266 -6.62 -7.12 -17.62
C ALA A 266 -6.95 -7.34 -16.13
N THR A 267 -8.22 -7.25 -15.74
CA THR A 267 -8.69 -7.50 -14.38
C THR A 267 -8.56 -8.98 -14.00
N ILE A 268 -8.90 -9.90 -14.92
CA ILE A 268 -8.75 -11.35 -14.69
C ILE A 268 -7.27 -11.72 -14.50
N LYS A 269 -6.37 -11.14 -15.30
CA LYS A 269 -4.91 -11.35 -15.19
C LYS A 269 -4.36 -10.96 -13.82
N ARG A 270 -5.00 -10.03 -13.10
CA ARG A 270 -4.58 -9.64 -11.74
C ARG A 270 -4.88 -10.69 -10.67
N LEU A 271 -5.85 -11.58 -10.91
CA LEU A 271 -6.30 -12.60 -9.96
C LEU A 271 -5.23 -13.67 -9.69
N VAL A 272 -4.46 -14.04 -10.72
CA VAL A 272 -3.43 -15.09 -10.66
C VAL A 272 -2.08 -14.50 -11.02
N GLY A 273 -1.09 -14.73 -10.18
CA GLY A 273 0.24 -14.19 -10.40
C GLY A 273 1.25 -14.74 -9.41
N GLU A 274 2.31 -14.00 -9.17
CA GLU A 274 3.33 -14.36 -8.19
C GLU A 274 2.88 -13.98 -6.78
N SER A 275 3.20 -14.85 -5.83
CA SER A 275 3.14 -14.60 -4.39
C SER A 275 4.54 -14.75 -3.83
N TYR A 276 4.91 -13.84 -2.95
CA TYR A 276 6.26 -13.71 -2.41
C TYR A 276 6.24 -14.17 -0.96
N LEU A 277 6.91 -15.29 -0.67
CA LEU A 277 6.95 -15.90 0.65
C LEU A 277 8.31 -15.67 1.31
N LEU A 278 8.31 -15.16 2.54
CA LEU A 278 9.50 -14.93 3.34
C LEU A 278 9.89 -16.25 4.02
N VAL A 279 10.95 -16.89 3.53
CA VAL A 279 11.30 -18.28 3.87
C VAL A 279 11.63 -18.47 5.35
N ASN A 280 12.15 -17.42 5.99
CA ASN A 280 12.56 -17.44 7.39
C ASN A 280 11.41 -17.18 8.38
N GLU A 281 10.24 -16.77 7.89
CA GLU A 281 9.05 -16.54 8.72
C GLU A 281 8.19 -17.80 8.81
N GLU A 282 7.51 -17.96 9.95
CA GLU A 282 6.67 -19.14 10.24
C GLU A 282 5.46 -19.22 9.31
N GLU A 283 5.26 -20.36 8.65
CA GLU A 283 4.08 -20.61 7.80
C GLU A 283 2.78 -20.53 8.60
N GLY A 284 1.75 -19.93 8.01
CA GLY A 284 0.48 -19.69 8.69
C GLY A 284 0.44 -18.42 9.53
N THR A 285 1.47 -17.58 9.46
CA THR A 285 1.50 -16.24 10.06
C THR A 285 1.40 -15.14 9.00
N GLU A 286 1.05 -13.93 9.43
CA GLU A 286 0.98 -12.76 8.56
C GLU A 286 2.35 -12.44 7.93
N LEU A 287 3.46 -12.79 8.60
CA LEU A 287 4.82 -12.46 8.17
C LEU A 287 5.31 -13.34 7.01
N ARG A 288 4.69 -14.51 6.79
CA ARG A 288 5.10 -15.46 5.75
C ARG A 288 4.86 -14.95 4.34
N ASP A 289 3.79 -14.21 4.09
CA ASP A 289 3.40 -13.72 2.76
C ASP A 289 3.51 -12.19 2.69
N ALA A 290 4.19 -11.67 1.68
CA ALA A 290 4.45 -10.24 1.54
C ALA A 290 3.18 -9.37 1.50
N MET A 291 2.07 -9.87 0.94
CA MET A 291 0.79 -9.16 0.93
C MET A 291 0.18 -9.13 2.34
N GLU A 292 0.33 -10.20 3.11
CA GLU A 292 -0.17 -10.24 4.48
C GLU A 292 0.66 -9.41 5.43
N PHE A 293 1.99 -9.44 5.27
CA PHE A 293 2.91 -8.68 6.09
C PHE A 293 2.74 -7.18 5.83
N SER A 294 2.68 -6.74 4.57
CA SER A 294 2.40 -5.33 4.26
C SER A 294 1.05 -4.86 4.80
N THR A 295 0.02 -5.72 4.80
CA THR A 295 -1.28 -5.37 5.39
C THR A 295 -1.21 -5.27 6.92
N LEU A 296 -0.40 -6.10 7.59
CA LEU A 296 -0.15 -6.00 9.02
C LEU A 296 0.50 -4.64 9.37
N LEU A 297 1.51 -4.23 8.61
CA LEU A 297 2.20 -2.94 8.79
C LEU A 297 1.29 -1.75 8.48
N ASN A 298 0.52 -1.83 7.40
CA ASN A 298 -0.50 -0.82 7.10
C ASN A 298 -1.54 -0.69 8.23
N ALA A 299 -1.89 -1.78 8.90
CA ALA A 299 -2.79 -1.72 10.04
C ALA A 299 -2.14 -1.01 11.24
N THR A 300 -0.83 -1.17 11.48
CA THR A 300 -0.15 -0.46 12.57
C THR A 300 -0.09 1.04 12.30
N ALA A 301 0.29 1.44 11.08
CA ALA A 301 0.35 2.84 10.68
C ALA A 301 -1.01 3.55 10.75
N ARG A 302 -2.10 2.91 10.29
CA ARG A 302 -3.45 3.49 10.31
C ARG A 302 -3.95 3.88 11.70
N TYR A 303 -3.36 3.30 12.75
CA TYR A 303 -3.71 3.58 14.14
C TYR A 303 -2.61 4.33 14.90
N GLY A 304 -1.60 4.87 14.22
CA GLY A 304 -0.52 5.64 14.85
C GLY A 304 0.44 4.79 15.70
N TYR A 305 0.65 3.53 15.29
CA TYR A 305 1.58 2.59 15.93
C TYR A 305 2.69 2.16 14.96
N GLU A 306 3.23 3.10 14.19
CA GLU A 306 4.31 2.89 13.23
C GLU A 306 5.53 2.25 13.91
N ASP A 307 5.87 2.69 15.12
CA ASP A 307 6.95 2.11 15.93
C ASP A 307 6.76 0.61 16.20
N ILE A 308 5.52 0.15 16.35
CA ILE A 308 5.25 -1.28 16.51
C ILE A 308 5.51 -2.02 15.20
N GLY A 309 5.14 -1.43 14.06
CA GLY A 309 5.49 -1.96 12.75
C GLY A 309 7.00 -2.06 12.55
N LEU A 310 7.74 -1.02 12.94
CA LEU A 310 9.20 -1.00 12.93
C LEU A 310 9.77 -2.14 13.79
N GLN A 311 9.36 -2.29 15.05
CA GLN A 311 9.86 -3.36 15.92
C GLN A 311 9.60 -4.76 15.35
N VAL A 312 8.45 -4.99 14.69
CA VAL A 312 8.19 -6.25 13.98
C VAL A 312 9.21 -6.47 12.86
N CYS A 313 9.49 -5.45 12.04
CA CYS A 313 10.50 -5.53 10.99
C CYS A 313 11.92 -5.73 11.54
N LEU A 314 12.22 -5.20 12.74
CA LEU A 314 13.51 -5.38 13.43
C LEU A 314 13.70 -6.78 14.04
N GLY A 315 12.66 -7.61 14.09
CA GLY A 315 12.78 -9.00 14.57
C GLY A 315 11.98 -9.32 15.83
N ASP A 316 11.22 -8.39 16.41
CA ASP A 316 10.39 -8.69 17.58
C ASP A 316 9.18 -9.54 17.15
N ARG A 317 9.28 -10.85 17.41
CA ARG A 317 8.22 -11.85 17.17
C ARG A 317 7.31 -12.07 18.39
N ASP A 318 7.54 -11.37 19.49
CA ASP A 318 6.83 -11.54 20.75
C ASP A 318 5.87 -10.39 21.02
N GLU A 319 6.33 -9.26 21.57
CA GLU A 319 5.47 -8.19 22.06
C GLU A 319 4.94 -7.33 20.90
N ALA A 320 5.85 -6.79 20.08
CA ALA A 320 5.45 -5.97 18.95
C ALA A 320 4.56 -6.75 17.98
N PHE A 321 4.92 -8.02 17.67
CA PHE A 321 4.12 -8.83 16.76
C PHE A 321 2.72 -9.14 17.30
N ARG A 322 2.58 -9.49 18.59
CA ARG A 322 1.24 -9.67 19.20
C ARG A 322 0.41 -8.39 19.17
N LYS A 323 1.04 -7.23 19.39
CA LYS A 323 0.37 -5.93 19.32
C LYS A 323 -0.05 -5.59 17.88
N ALA A 324 0.82 -5.81 16.90
CA ALA A 324 0.51 -5.64 15.48
C ALA A 324 -0.66 -6.53 15.04
N ARG A 325 -0.67 -7.81 15.44
CA ARG A 325 -1.81 -8.72 15.17
C ARG A 325 -3.11 -8.22 15.80
N SER A 326 -3.03 -7.68 17.02
CA SER A 326 -4.20 -7.09 17.70
C SER A 326 -4.75 -5.88 16.93
N LEU A 327 -3.86 -5.02 16.41
CA LEU A 327 -4.22 -3.88 15.57
C LEU A 327 -4.84 -4.33 14.23
N LEU A 328 -4.30 -5.35 13.59
CA LEU A 328 -4.88 -5.95 12.37
C LEU A 328 -6.26 -6.56 12.64
N GLN A 329 -6.44 -7.27 13.75
CA GLN A 329 -7.76 -7.79 14.14
C GLN A 329 -8.76 -6.66 14.38
N ASN A 330 -8.35 -5.58 15.05
CA ASN A 330 -9.17 -4.39 15.23
C ASN A 330 -9.53 -3.74 13.88
N HIS A 331 -8.56 -3.62 12.97
CA HIS A 331 -8.79 -3.16 11.59
C HIS A 331 -9.86 -3.97 10.88
N ARG A 332 -9.75 -5.30 10.91
CA ARG A 332 -10.76 -6.20 10.31
C ARG A 332 -12.15 -5.99 10.91
N ARG A 333 -12.25 -5.88 12.24
CA ARG A 333 -13.52 -5.61 12.93
C ARG A 333 -14.13 -4.26 12.52
N ASN A 334 -13.30 -3.22 12.40
CA ASN A 334 -13.75 -1.88 12.00
C ASN A 334 -14.22 -1.84 10.54
N LEU A 335 -13.54 -2.53 9.62
CA LEU A 335 -14.01 -2.70 8.24
C LEU A 335 -15.38 -3.40 8.19
N SER A 336 -15.53 -4.54 8.90
CA SER A 336 -16.81 -5.26 8.94
C SER A 336 -17.93 -4.43 9.59
N LYS A 337 -17.63 -3.64 10.63
CA LYS A 337 -18.60 -2.70 11.23
C LYS A 337 -18.97 -1.59 10.25
N GLY A 338 -18.00 -1.01 9.56
CA GLY A 338 -18.23 0.03 8.55
C GLY A 338 -19.11 -0.46 7.41
N LEU A 339 -18.91 -1.69 6.91
CA LEU A 339 -19.78 -2.29 5.90
C LEU A 339 -21.23 -2.44 6.38
N ARG A 340 -21.44 -2.93 7.61
CA ARG A 340 -22.79 -3.04 8.19
C ARG A 340 -23.44 -1.67 8.38
N LEU A 341 -22.67 -0.68 8.80
CA LEU A 341 -23.18 0.68 8.94
C LEU A 341 -23.64 1.25 7.59
N VAL A 342 -22.89 1.02 6.52
CA VAL A 342 -23.32 1.45 5.18
C VAL A 342 -24.61 0.73 4.76
N ASP A 343 -24.80 -0.54 5.14
CA ASP A 343 -26.06 -1.26 4.90
C ASP A 343 -27.25 -0.64 5.66
N GLU A 344 -27.01 -0.11 6.87
CA GLU A 344 -28.02 0.54 7.71
C GLU A 344 -28.35 1.97 7.25
N LEU A 345 -27.33 2.76 6.90
CA LEU A 345 -27.49 4.14 6.41
C LEU A 345 -28.03 4.20 4.99
N GLY A 346 -27.66 3.23 4.16
CA GLY A 346 -27.91 3.23 2.73
C GLY A 346 -26.93 4.11 1.95
N ILE A 347 -26.94 3.93 0.62
CA ILE A 347 -26.17 4.74 -0.32
C ILE A 347 -27.16 5.65 -1.05
N THR A 348 -26.92 6.97 -0.99
CA THR A 348 -27.74 7.97 -1.68
C THR A 348 -27.21 8.19 -3.09
N GLU A 349 -28.06 8.03 -4.10
CA GLU A 349 -27.70 8.31 -5.50
C GLU A 349 -28.07 9.74 -5.91
N LEU A 350 -27.13 10.43 -6.55
CA LEU A 350 -27.35 11.65 -7.32
C LEU A 350 -27.34 11.32 -8.83
N GLU A 351 -27.28 12.31 -9.72
CA GLU A 351 -27.36 12.06 -11.16
C GLU A 351 -26.13 11.29 -11.69
N ASN A 352 -24.93 11.69 -11.25
CA ASN A 352 -23.64 11.24 -11.76
C ASN A 352 -22.76 10.56 -10.69
N ILE A 353 -23.00 10.84 -9.41
CA ILE A 353 -22.31 10.21 -8.27
C ILE A 353 -23.28 9.50 -7.33
N GLN A 354 -22.74 8.75 -6.38
CA GLN A 354 -23.48 8.24 -5.22
C GLN A 354 -22.64 8.44 -3.96
N TYR A 355 -23.26 8.53 -2.79
CA TYR A 355 -22.53 8.78 -1.56
C TYR A 355 -23.15 8.17 -0.31
N PHE A 356 -22.34 8.05 0.74
CA PHE A 356 -22.80 7.86 2.11
C PHE A 356 -22.01 8.77 3.05
N ASP A 357 -22.65 9.20 4.12
CA ASP A 357 -22.02 9.98 5.18
C ASP A 357 -21.90 9.12 6.44
N ALA A 358 -20.67 8.80 6.82
CA ALA A 358 -20.39 7.98 7.99
C ALA A 358 -20.26 8.79 9.29
N GLY A 359 -20.33 10.13 9.22
CA GLY A 359 -20.13 11.00 10.38
C GLY A 359 -18.83 10.67 11.13
N ASP A 360 -18.93 10.45 12.43
CA ASP A 360 -17.83 10.00 13.31
C ASP A 360 -17.82 8.48 13.55
N MET A 361 -18.73 7.72 12.91
CA MET A 361 -18.90 6.29 13.15
C MET A 361 -17.87 5.42 12.40
N ILE A 362 -17.27 5.95 11.33
CA ILE A 362 -16.15 5.32 10.61
C ILE A 362 -14.97 6.29 10.61
N LEU A 363 -13.80 5.81 11.04
CA LEU A 363 -12.57 6.58 11.01
C LEU A 363 -12.26 7.07 9.59
N ASP A 364 -11.81 8.32 9.47
CA ASP A 364 -11.43 8.95 8.22
C ASP A 364 -10.30 8.20 7.47
N THR A 365 -9.41 7.54 8.21
CA THR A 365 -8.34 6.67 7.68
C THR A 365 -8.83 5.35 7.08
N ILE A 366 -10.10 4.98 7.31
CA ILE A 366 -10.71 3.71 6.90
C ILE A 366 -11.89 3.93 5.94
N VAL A 367 -12.56 5.08 5.98
CA VAL A 367 -13.79 5.35 5.22
C VAL A 367 -13.63 5.11 3.70
N GLY A 368 -12.48 5.46 3.13
CA GLY A 368 -12.20 5.21 1.72
C GLY A 368 -12.01 3.74 1.34
N ILE A 369 -11.61 2.89 2.29
CA ILE A 369 -11.53 1.43 2.09
C ILE A 369 -12.95 0.86 2.08
N VAL A 370 -13.78 1.27 3.06
CA VAL A 370 -15.19 0.86 3.13
C VAL A 370 -15.92 1.25 1.83
N ALA A 371 -15.71 2.47 1.34
CA ALA A 371 -16.28 2.92 0.07
C ALA A 371 -15.91 2.00 -1.11
N GLY A 372 -14.66 1.56 -1.19
CA GLY A 372 -14.22 0.61 -2.22
C GLY A 372 -14.86 -0.78 -2.07
N MET A 373 -15.05 -1.25 -0.84
CA MET A 373 -15.70 -2.54 -0.57
C MET A 373 -17.20 -2.51 -0.87
N CYS A 374 -17.84 -1.34 -0.80
CA CYS A 374 -19.27 -1.17 -1.08
C CYS A 374 -19.64 -1.28 -2.57
N PHE A 375 -18.68 -1.40 -3.51
CA PHE A 375 -18.99 -1.51 -4.94
C PHE A 375 -19.96 -2.64 -5.28
N SER A 376 -19.94 -3.74 -4.52
CA SER A 376 -20.84 -4.89 -4.69
C SER A 376 -22.31 -4.56 -4.48
N ARG A 377 -22.60 -3.50 -3.71
CA ARG A 377 -23.94 -3.07 -3.29
C ARG A 377 -24.29 -1.69 -3.85
N ALA A 378 -23.35 -1.06 -4.56
CA ALA A 378 -23.45 0.28 -5.12
C ALA A 378 -23.77 0.23 -6.63
N ASN A 379 -24.21 1.36 -7.18
CA ASN A 379 -24.40 1.51 -8.62
C ASN A 379 -23.05 1.59 -9.33
N LEU A 380 -22.60 0.51 -9.96
CA LEU A 380 -21.29 0.42 -10.64
C LEU A 380 -21.08 1.43 -11.79
N ASN A 381 -22.13 2.15 -12.22
CA ASN A 381 -22.05 3.18 -13.25
C ASN A 381 -21.83 4.59 -12.67
N LYS A 382 -21.66 4.73 -11.36
CA LYS A 382 -21.40 6.01 -10.68
C LYS A 382 -20.22 5.86 -9.71
N PRO A 383 -19.33 6.86 -9.58
CA PRO A 383 -18.34 6.88 -8.51
C PRO A 383 -19.03 6.93 -7.14
N ILE A 384 -18.45 6.28 -6.14
CA ILE A 384 -18.91 6.33 -4.76
C ILE A 384 -18.07 7.32 -3.94
N ILE A 385 -18.74 8.22 -3.24
CA ILE A 385 -18.15 9.23 -2.38
C ILE A 385 -18.48 8.88 -0.93
N ALA A 386 -17.48 8.82 -0.08
CA ALA A 386 -17.66 8.58 1.34
C ALA A 386 -17.19 9.78 2.14
N LEU A 387 -18.00 10.18 3.11
CA LEU A 387 -17.74 11.30 4.00
C LEU A 387 -17.49 10.76 5.41
N ALA A 388 -16.48 11.32 6.09
CA ALA A 388 -16.21 11.07 7.50
C ALA A 388 -15.74 12.36 8.16
N LYS A 389 -16.15 12.59 9.40
CA LYS A 389 -15.78 13.76 10.19
C LYS A 389 -14.45 13.53 10.90
N ASN A 390 -13.58 14.53 10.87
CA ASN A 390 -12.37 14.59 11.69
C ASN A 390 -12.21 15.98 12.34
N GLU A 391 -11.13 16.20 13.07
CA GLU A 391 -10.90 17.46 13.80
C GLU A 391 -10.73 18.68 12.89
N GLU A 392 -10.26 18.48 11.65
CA GLU A 392 -9.98 19.55 10.69
C GLU A 392 -11.17 19.87 9.77
N GLY A 393 -12.17 18.97 9.68
CA GLY A 393 -13.35 19.13 8.83
C GLY A 393 -13.95 17.80 8.38
N ILE A 394 -14.46 17.76 7.15
CA ILE A 394 -15.01 16.56 6.52
C ILE A 394 -14.00 15.98 5.55
N LYS A 395 -13.55 14.76 5.85
CA LYS A 395 -12.74 13.96 4.95
C LYS A 395 -13.63 13.33 3.89
N VAL A 396 -13.34 13.67 2.64
CA VAL A 396 -13.97 13.06 1.47
C VAL A 396 -13.05 11.98 0.92
N SER A 397 -13.60 10.80 0.64
CA SER A 397 -12.92 9.72 -0.08
C SER A 397 -13.78 9.26 -1.27
N ALA A 398 -13.27 9.42 -2.49
CA ALA A 398 -13.94 8.98 -3.69
C ALA A 398 -13.29 7.74 -4.29
N ARG A 399 -14.12 6.83 -4.82
CA ARG A 399 -13.69 5.64 -5.56
C ARG A 399 -14.49 5.51 -6.85
N ALA A 400 -13.78 5.18 -7.93
CA ALA A 400 -14.37 4.84 -9.23
C ALA A 400 -13.94 3.43 -9.65
N THR A 401 -14.67 2.83 -10.57
CA THR A 401 -14.27 1.59 -11.24
C THR A 401 -13.40 1.92 -12.45
N GLN A 402 -12.56 0.98 -12.92
CA GLN A 402 -11.77 1.19 -14.13
C GLN A 402 -12.66 1.52 -15.34
N LYS A 403 -13.84 0.89 -15.43
CA LYS A 403 -14.86 1.17 -16.46
C LYS A 403 -15.28 2.65 -16.47
N LEU A 404 -15.35 3.32 -15.32
CA LEU A 404 -15.68 4.74 -15.23
C LEU A 404 -14.52 5.63 -15.66
N VAL A 405 -13.29 5.26 -15.28
CA VAL A 405 -12.09 5.97 -15.72
C VAL A 405 -11.93 5.90 -17.24
N ASP A 406 -12.14 4.72 -17.83
CA ASP A 406 -12.09 4.51 -19.28
C ASP A 406 -13.16 5.32 -20.03
N ARG A 407 -14.25 5.68 -19.34
CA ARG A 407 -15.32 6.57 -19.87
C ARG A 407 -15.04 8.06 -19.67
N GLY A 408 -13.90 8.43 -19.09
CA GLY A 408 -13.49 9.82 -18.91
C GLY A 408 -13.50 10.33 -17.48
N VAL A 409 -13.95 9.54 -16.49
CA VAL A 409 -13.93 9.98 -15.09
C VAL A 409 -12.51 10.16 -14.60
N HIS A 410 -12.23 11.33 -14.04
CA HIS A 410 -10.97 11.65 -13.39
C HIS A 410 -11.22 12.31 -12.04
N LEU A 411 -11.29 11.48 -10.99
CA LEU A 411 -11.69 11.92 -9.65
C LEU A 411 -10.77 12.98 -9.07
N ALA A 412 -9.44 12.85 -9.18
CA ALA A 412 -8.54 13.86 -8.64
C ALA A 412 -8.71 15.26 -9.25
N LYS A 413 -8.91 15.36 -10.56
CA LYS A 413 -9.16 16.63 -11.24
C LYS A 413 -10.48 17.24 -10.78
N ALA A 414 -11.54 16.43 -10.73
CA ALA A 414 -12.85 16.87 -10.27
C ALA A 414 -12.81 17.34 -8.81
N ILE A 415 -12.27 16.51 -7.91
CA ILE A 415 -12.18 16.82 -6.49
C ILE A 415 -11.32 18.04 -6.23
N LYS A 416 -10.15 18.16 -6.86
CA LYS A 416 -9.29 19.33 -6.70
C LYS A 416 -10.02 20.61 -7.09
N GLN A 417 -10.64 20.62 -8.28
CA GLN A 417 -11.42 21.75 -8.78
C GLN A 417 -12.53 22.16 -7.81
N VAL A 418 -13.31 21.19 -7.30
CA VAL A 418 -14.45 21.51 -6.43
C VAL A 418 -13.98 21.92 -5.03
N ALA A 419 -13.03 21.20 -4.44
CA ALA A 419 -12.55 21.47 -3.09
C ALA A 419 -11.91 22.86 -2.98
N GLU A 420 -11.06 23.26 -3.94
CA GLU A 420 -10.40 24.57 -3.93
C GLU A 420 -11.41 25.73 -3.97
N ASN A 421 -12.53 25.58 -4.68
CA ASN A 421 -13.57 26.60 -4.79
C ASN A 421 -14.34 26.84 -3.49
N ILE A 422 -14.36 25.86 -2.57
CA ILE A 422 -15.13 25.93 -1.32
C ILE A 422 -14.20 26.04 -0.08
N GLY A 423 -12.94 26.45 -0.29
CA GLY A 423 -11.96 26.59 0.78
C GLY A 423 -11.43 25.28 1.35
N GLY A 424 -11.64 24.17 0.65
CA GLY A 424 -11.05 22.87 0.93
C GLY A 424 -9.77 22.62 0.14
N LYS A 425 -9.17 21.44 0.35
CA LYS A 425 -8.04 20.93 -0.43
C LYS A 425 -8.34 19.53 -0.91
N GLY A 426 -7.92 19.18 -2.12
CA GLY A 426 -8.20 17.86 -2.69
C GLY A 426 -7.20 17.42 -3.74
N GLY A 427 -7.07 16.10 -3.91
CA GLY A 427 -6.11 15.50 -4.83
C GLY A 427 -6.19 13.97 -4.87
N GLY A 428 -5.22 13.35 -5.56
CA GLY A 428 -5.10 11.90 -5.70
C GLY A 428 -4.97 11.47 -7.17
N HIS A 429 -5.58 10.33 -7.50
CA HIS A 429 -5.53 9.70 -8.82
C HIS A 429 -6.88 9.75 -9.55
N SER A 430 -6.91 9.31 -10.81
CA SER A 430 -8.15 9.22 -11.60
C SER A 430 -9.19 8.28 -10.98
N ILE A 431 -8.76 7.15 -10.42
CA ILE A 431 -9.62 6.09 -9.87
C ILE A 431 -9.95 6.26 -8.37
N ALA A 432 -9.08 6.95 -7.62
CA ALA A 432 -9.22 7.17 -6.19
C ALA A 432 -8.64 8.54 -5.82
N ALA A 433 -9.45 9.35 -5.15
CA ALA A 433 -9.06 10.69 -4.72
C ALA A 433 -9.71 11.03 -3.39
N GLY A 434 -9.23 12.08 -2.74
CA GLY A 434 -9.78 12.54 -1.49
C GLY A 434 -9.68 14.05 -1.34
N ALA A 435 -10.46 14.57 -0.41
CA ALA A 435 -10.50 15.99 -0.07
C ALA A 435 -10.64 16.17 1.45
N LEU A 436 -10.32 17.38 1.91
CA LEU A 436 -10.73 17.89 3.20
C LEU A 436 -11.51 19.17 2.93
N ILE A 437 -12.76 19.22 3.40
CA ILE A 437 -13.68 20.33 3.16
C ILE A 437 -14.31 20.81 4.47
N PRO A 438 -14.76 22.08 4.57
CA PRO A 438 -15.51 22.55 5.72
C PRO A 438 -16.83 21.79 5.91
N ASP A 439 -17.23 21.57 7.16
CA ASP A 439 -18.49 20.89 7.53
C ASP A 439 -19.74 21.58 6.93
N SER A 440 -19.71 22.91 6.84
CA SER A 440 -20.79 23.71 6.27
C SER A 440 -20.95 23.57 4.75
N GLU A 441 -19.98 22.99 4.05
CA GLU A 441 -19.94 22.96 2.58
C GLU A 441 -20.21 21.57 1.97
N VAL A 442 -20.59 20.58 2.78
CA VAL A 442 -20.85 19.20 2.31
C VAL A 442 -21.88 19.17 1.16
N ASP A 443 -23.02 19.84 1.34
CA ASP A 443 -24.08 19.88 0.33
C ASP A 443 -23.63 20.58 -0.96
N SER A 444 -22.90 21.71 -0.82
CA SER A 444 -22.32 22.45 -1.94
C SER A 444 -21.34 21.58 -2.71
N PHE A 445 -20.46 20.89 -1.98
CA PHE A 445 -19.44 20.01 -2.55
C PHE A 445 -20.06 18.85 -3.33
N LEU A 446 -21.03 18.14 -2.75
CA LEU A 446 -21.67 16.99 -3.41
C LEU A 446 -22.39 17.40 -4.70
N LYS A 447 -23.13 18.53 -4.67
CA LYS A 447 -23.85 19.05 -5.85
C LYS A 447 -22.90 19.45 -6.97
N GLU A 448 -21.83 20.17 -6.64
CA GLU A 448 -20.87 20.63 -7.65
C GLU A 448 -20.01 19.46 -8.17
N LEU A 449 -19.63 18.52 -7.31
CA LEU A 449 -18.92 17.31 -7.73
C LEU A 449 -19.77 16.46 -8.67
N ASP A 450 -21.06 16.27 -8.37
CA ASP A 450 -21.99 15.57 -9.26
C ASP A 450 -22.02 16.22 -10.65
N ARG A 451 -22.14 17.54 -10.71
CA ARG A 451 -22.13 18.32 -11.96
C ARG A 451 -20.82 18.15 -12.73
N VAL A 452 -19.67 18.24 -12.05
CA VAL A 452 -18.34 18.11 -12.67
C VAL A 452 -18.10 16.71 -13.22
N ILE A 453 -18.48 15.66 -12.49
CA ILE A 453 -18.40 14.28 -12.99
C ILE A 453 -19.32 14.08 -14.19
N GLY A 454 -20.53 14.66 -14.18
CA GLY A 454 -21.43 14.66 -15.33
C GLY A 454 -20.83 15.32 -16.58
N MET A 455 -20.02 16.38 -16.42
CA MET A 455 -19.30 17.00 -17.54
C MET A 455 -18.16 16.12 -18.08
N GLN A 456 -17.49 15.34 -17.23
CA GLN A 456 -16.41 14.43 -17.66
C GLN A 456 -16.91 13.24 -18.46
N LEU A 457 -18.18 12.86 -18.29
CA LEU A 457 -18.82 11.72 -18.94
C LEU A 457 -19.53 12.06 -20.26
N ARG A 458 -19.54 13.33 -20.66
CA ARG A 458 -20.24 13.84 -21.86
C ARG A 458 -19.37 13.84 -23.11
#